data_AF-A0A2V6IHP3-F1
#
_entry.id   AF-A0A2V6IHP3-F1
#
_cell.length_a   1.000
_cell.length_b   1.000
_cell.length_c   1.000
_cell.angle_alpha   90.00
_cell.angle_beta   90.00
_cell.angle_gamma   90.00
#
_symmetry.space_group_name_H-M   'P 1'
#
loop_
_entity.id
_entity.type
_entity.pdbx_description
1 polymer ?
#
loop_
_entity_poly.entity_id
_entity_poly.type
_entity_poly.pdbx_seq_one_letter_code
_entity_poly.pdbx_strand_id
1 'polypeptide(L)'
;IDGRHFVDTFLLAQFYDVGMRSLAGFERTDVARHFGFCDEEISALVGKELERAYISGKEKFRRRALCGVRETRAVSELLSPSYFIQAQIFPYNYQDVIVRGNATRINGLFLREYFRQKHSIPELPMPQTFEGGYTDIFFTGVARNVWHCDVASLYPSIMLQFDCFPASDRLQIFRHLLTDLRTFRLEAKANMRAEKNPARQHHLQALQNTFKILINSFYGYLGFAQGHFADFDAAARVTQIGRDLLKKMIEWLNAHGAKVIEVDTDGIYFVPPDKIDIDQLQKGLAKELPPGIEVEFDEQFDAMFSYKAKNYALLTKDGEVIIKGGALKSRGLEKFQRVFLEEMIKLIMEGRADAIVDLRNQFEKKIRNREWNIDMLMKTDTLQDSLDKYRAKIAGSARNRAAAYELALASGRAYKPGDQVSYYIKSTPKKAPAYEAARLASEFDPQNRDESVDYYVAKLDELVKKFGGLTAAASPPRQESLAL
;
A
#
# COMPACT_ATOMS: atom_id res chain seq x y z
N ILE A 1 11.84 -0.77 28.68
CA ILE A 1 12.83 -0.47 29.73
C ILE A 1 12.31 0.74 30.48
N ASP A 2 12.10 0.61 31.77
CA ASP A 2 11.47 1.66 32.56
C ASP A 2 12.25 2.98 32.47
N GLY A 3 11.53 4.09 32.35
CA GLY A 3 12.11 5.42 32.16
C GLY A 3 12.66 5.71 30.75
N ARG A 4 12.51 4.79 29.78
CA ARG A 4 12.93 4.98 28.39
C ARG A 4 11.84 4.57 27.40
N HIS A 5 11.61 5.38 26.38
CA HIS A 5 10.74 5.01 25.26
C HIS A 5 11.53 4.18 24.23
N PHE A 6 10.90 3.13 23.71
CA PHE A 6 11.43 2.31 22.63
C PHE A 6 10.63 2.59 21.36
N VAL A 7 11.33 3.05 20.34
CA VAL A 7 10.76 3.26 19.01
C VAL A 7 11.48 2.34 18.04
N ASP A 8 10.73 1.41 17.46
CA ASP A 8 11.24 0.48 16.47
C ASP A 8 11.05 1.06 15.07
N THR A 9 12.15 1.30 14.35
CA THR A 9 12.12 1.82 12.98
C THR A 9 11.49 0.84 12.00
N PHE A 10 11.44 -0.45 12.32
CA PHE A 10 10.70 -1.44 11.53
C PHE A 10 9.20 -1.11 11.50
N LEU A 11 8.60 -0.80 12.65
CA LEU A 11 7.19 -0.41 12.73
C LEU A 11 6.94 0.92 12.00
N LEU A 12 7.85 1.88 12.12
CA LEU A 12 7.75 3.15 11.40
C LEU A 12 7.79 2.94 9.87
N ALA A 13 8.67 2.07 9.37
CA ALA A 13 8.75 1.72 7.97
C ALA A 13 7.47 1.02 7.47
N GLN A 14 6.88 0.13 8.29
CA GLN A 14 5.59 -0.47 7.99
C GLN A 14 4.48 0.57 7.87
N PHE A 15 4.38 1.51 8.82
CA PHE A 15 3.36 2.56 8.76
C PHE A 15 3.56 3.51 7.58
N TYR A 16 4.80 3.83 7.23
CA TYR A 16 5.13 4.57 6.01
C TYR A 16 4.61 3.83 4.76
N ASP A 17 4.88 2.52 4.65
CA ASP A 17 4.52 1.72 3.49
C ASP A 17 3.01 1.43 3.39
N VAL A 18 2.26 1.46 4.50
CA VAL A 18 0.79 1.38 4.45
C VAL A 18 0.22 2.52 3.59
N GLY A 19 0.77 3.73 3.73
CA GLY A 19 0.36 4.89 2.93
C GLY A 19 0.98 4.92 1.53
N MET A 20 2.29 4.68 1.43
CA MET A 20 3.03 4.90 0.17
C MET A 20 3.08 3.66 -0.74
N ARG A 21 2.98 2.44 -0.18
CA ARG A 21 3.08 1.15 -0.87
C ARG A 21 4.26 1.07 -1.85
N SER A 22 5.38 1.67 -1.48
CA SER A 22 6.54 1.90 -2.33
C SER A 22 7.77 1.12 -1.89
N LEU A 23 7.80 0.60 -0.66
CA LEU A 23 8.94 -0.19 -0.18
C LEU A 23 9.00 -1.55 -0.89
N ALA A 24 10.20 -1.94 -1.31
CA ALA A 24 10.47 -3.25 -1.90
C ALA A 24 10.41 -4.39 -0.85
N GLY A 25 10.70 -4.06 0.41
CA GLY A 25 10.75 -4.96 1.55
C GLY A 25 10.92 -4.17 2.86
N PHE A 26 10.85 -4.87 3.99
CA PHE A 26 11.04 -4.28 5.33
C PHE A 26 12.38 -4.64 5.97
N GLU A 27 13.25 -5.33 5.22
CA GLU A 27 14.64 -5.49 5.61
C GLU A 27 15.32 -4.13 5.70
N ARG A 28 16.21 -3.97 6.68
CA ARG A 28 16.88 -2.69 6.96
C ARG A 28 17.53 -2.09 5.69
N THR A 29 18.15 -2.92 4.86
CA THR A 29 18.80 -2.49 3.61
C THR A 29 17.80 -2.02 2.56
N ASP A 30 16.63 -2.65 2.47
CA ASP A 30 15.60 -2.24 1.51
C ASP A 30 15.00 -0.90 1.89
N VAL A 31 14.72 -0.70 3.19
CA VAL A 31 14.24 0.58 3.72
C VAL A 31 15.31 1.67 3.55
N ALA A 32 16.56 1.39 3.91
CA ALA A 32 17.66 2.34 3.75
C ALA A 32 17.88 2.72 2.28
N ARG A 33 17.81 1.76 1.36
CA ARG A 33 17.96 1.98 -0.09
C ARG A 33 16.83 2.87 -0.62
N HIS A 34 15.59 2.58 -0.22
CA HIS A 34 14.42 3.37 -0.61
C HIS A 34 14.57 4.86 -0.28
N PHE A 35 15.14 5.18 0.89
CA PHE A 35 15.37 6.56 1.31
C PHE A 35 16.74 7.12 0.92
N GLY A 36 17.55 6.39 0.15
CA GLY A 36 18.89 6.83 -0.26
C GLY A 36 19.91 6.90 0.88
N PHE A 37 19.67 6.20 1.99
CA PHE A 37 20.60 6.11 3.13
C PHE A 37 21.59 4.95 3.01
N CYS A 38 21.39 4.05 2.05
CA CYS A 38 22.15 2.80 1.91
C CYS A 38 23.53 3.02 1.27
N ASP A 39 24.59 2.53 1.93
CA ASP A 39 25.90 2.30 1.31
C ASP A 39 25.88 0.91 0.66
N GLU A 40 25.59 0.83 -0.65
CA GLU A 40 25.35 -0.46 -1.34
C GLU A 40 26.46 -1.49 -1.16
N GLU A 41 27.73 -1.07 -1.13
CA GLU A 41 28.87 -1.98 -1.01
C GLU A 41 28.94 -2.60 0.39
N ILE A 42 28.80 -1.75 1.42
CA ILE A 42 28.90 -2.21 2.80
C ILE A 42 27.61 -2.91 3.21
N SER A 43 26.45 -2.31 2.96
CA SER A 43 25.16 -2.84 3.44
C SER A 43 24.79 -4.20 2.84
N ALA A 44 25.26 -4.50 1.62
CA ALA A 44 25.11 -5.80 0.98
C ALA A 44 25.82 -6.95 1.71
N LEU A 45 26.76 -6.67 2.61
CA LEU A 45 27.44 -7.71 3.39
C LEU A 45 26.47 -8.38 4.38
N VAL A 46 26.01 -9.58 4.04
CA VAL A 46 25.04 -10.37 4.82
C VAL A 46 25.40 -11.87 4.83
N GLY A 47 24.70 -12.66 5.65
CA GLY A 47 24.82 -14.12 5.66
C GLY A 47 26.24 -14.63 5.89
N LYS A 48 26.66 -15.62 5.09
CA LYS A 48 27.99 -16.27 5.21
C LYS A 48 29.15 -15.29 4.99
N GLU A 49 28.97 -14.25 4.18
CA GLU A 49 30.02 -13.25 3.98
C GLU A 49 30.23 -12.37 5.19
N LEU A 50 29.13 -11.99 5.86
CA LEU A 50 29.18 -11.25 7.12
C LEU A 50 29.81 -12.09 8.23
N GLU A 51 29.44 -13.37 8.30
CA GLU A 51 30.05 -14.34 9.22
C GLU A 51 31.56 -14.47 8.99
N ARG A 52 31.99 -14.64 7.73
CA ARG A 52 33.42 -14.65 7.37
C ARG A 52 34.12 -13.35 7.77
N ALA A 53 33.47 -12.19 7.58
CA ALA A 53 34.03 -10.90 7.98
C ALA A 53 34.17 -10.77 9.50
N TYR A 54 33.22 -11.33 10.26
CA TYR A 54 33.26 -11.39 11.72
C TYR A 54 34.39 -12.29 12.22
N ILE A 55 34.45 -13.55 11.74
CA ILE A 55 35.45 -14.55 12.15
C ILE A 55 36.87 -14.08 11.81
N SER A 56 37.06 -13.46 10.64
CA SER A 56 38.37 -12.96 10.23
C SER A 56 38.80 -11.67 10.94
N GLY A 57 38.01 -11.16 11.90
CA GLY A 57 38.37 -10.00 12.74
C GLY A 57 38.54 -8.69 11.97
N LYS A 58 37.94 -8.59 10.76
CA LYS A 58 38.25 -7.51 9.81
C LYS A 58 37.52 -6.21 10.15
N GLU A 59 38.18 -5.09 9.84
CA GLU A 59 37.62 -3.74 9.78
C GLU A 59 36.29 -3.69 8.98
N LYS A 60 36.14 -4.56 7.98
CA LYS A 60 34.91 -4.71 7.18
C LYS A 60 33.67 -5.02 8.04
N PHE A 61 33.78 -5.87 9.07
CA PHE A 61 32.66 -6.15 9.98
C PHE A 61 32.29 -4.92 10.82
N ARG A 62 33.29 -4.20 11.34
CA ARG A 62 33.06 -2.98 12.13
C ARG A 62 32.40 -1.88 11.31
N ARG A 63 32.87 -1.66 10.07
CA ARG A 63 32.24 -0.76 9.10
C ARG A 63 30.80 -1.17 8.84
N ARG A 64 30.53 -2.47 8.67
CA ARG A 64 29.17 -2.99 8.47
C ARG A 64 28.25 -2.78 9.66
N ALA A 65 28.74 -2.99 10.88
CA ALA A 65 27.98 -2.76 12.10
C ALA A 65 27.68 -1.27 12.31
N LEU A 66 28.64 -0.38 12.04
CA LEU A 66 28.44 1.07 12.13
C LEU A 66 27.48 1.58 11.06
N CYS A 67 27.58 1.07 9.83
CA CYS A 67 26.59 1.28 8.76
C CYS A 67 25.18 0.86 9.22
N GLY A 68 25.09 -0.31 9.87
CA GLY A 68 24.02 -0.77 10.78
C GLY A 68 23.24 0.35 11.47
N VAL A 69 23.96 0.97 12.39
CA VAL A 69 23.48 1.99 13.31
C VAL A 69 23.15 3.30 12.59
N ARG A 70 23.99 3.73 11.63
CA ARG A 70 23.80 4.99 10.89
C ARG A 70 22.53 4.98 10.04
N GLU A 71 22.29 3.89 9.30
CA GLU A 71 21.07 3.74 8.51
C GLU A 71 19.82 3.74 9.40
N THR A 72 19.88 3.01 10.53
CA THR A 72 18.77 2.98 11.51
C THR A 72 18.49 4.36 12.08
N ARG A 73 19.54 5.12 12.41
CA ARG A 73 19.41 6.50 12.89
C ARG A 73 18.78 7.41 11.84
N ALA A 74 19.23 7.35 10.58
CA ALA A 74 18.68 8.16 9.50
C ALA A 74 17.19 7.87 9.25
N VAL A 75 16.78 6.60 9.27
CA VAL A 75 15.37 6.21 9.17
C VAL A 75 14.56 6.76 10.34
N SER A 76 15.10 6.71 11.57
CA SER A 76 14.44 7.29 12.75
C SER A 76 14.29 8.81 12.66
N GLU A 77 15.35 9.52 12.27
CA GLU A 77 15.33 10.98 12.09
C GLU A 77 14.31 11.40 11.02
N LEU A 78 14.09 10.57 10.01
CA LEU A 78 13.09 10.82 8.97
C LEU A 78 11.65 10.54 9.42
N LEU A 79 11.38 9.35 9.97
CA LEU A 79 10.00 8.86 10.16
C LEU A 79 9.42 9.18 11.55
N SER A 80 10.27 9.28 12.57
CA SER A 80 9.86 9.37 13.97
C SER A 80 9.32 10.74 14.43
N PRO A 81 9.77 11.91 13.90
CA PRO A 81 9.33 13.22 14.41
C PRO A 81 7.81 13.43 14.38
N SER A 82 7.13 12.88 13.38
CA SER A 82 5.66 12.96 13.25
C SER A 82 4.93 12.34 14.45
N TYR A 83 5.44 11.23 14.98
CA TYR A 83 4.86 10.56 16.15
C TYR A 83 5.21 11.27 17.45
N PHE A 84 6.36 11.94 17.51
CA PHE A 84 6.72 12.75 18.67
C PHE A 84 5.73 13.90 18.87
N ILE A 85 5.32 14.56 17.79
CA ILE A 85 4.29 15.60 17.84
C ILE A 85 2.94 15.02 18.24
N GLN A 86 2.58 13.85 17.71
CA GLN A 86 1.36 13.17 18.10
C GLN A 86 1.34 12.84 19.60
N ALA A 87 2.46 12.49 20.21
CA ALA A 87 2.55 12.26 21.67
C ALA A 87 2.34 13.54 22.49
N GLN A 88 2.45 14.74 21.89
CA GLN A 88 2.09 16.00 22.54
C GLN A 88 0.58 16.30 22.47
N ILE A 89 -0.12 15.67 21.55
CA ILE A 89 -1.55 15.90 21.28
C ILE A 89 -2.40 14.83 21.99
N PHE A 90 -2.03 13.57 21.81
CA PHE A 90 -2.75 12.43 22.36
C PHE A 90 -2.31 12.12 23.79
N PRO A 91 -3.19 11.56 24.63
CA PRO A 91 -2.85 11.16 26.00
C PRO A 91 -2.07 9.84 26.05
N TYR A 92 -1.02 9.72 25.23
CA TYR A 92 -0.14 8.56 25.17
C TYR A 92 1.32 9.02 25.16
N ASN A 93 2.18 8.22 25.77
CA ASN A 93 3.62 8.45 25.67
C ASN A 93 4.12 8.17 24.23
N TYR A 94 5.37 8.51 23.98
CA TYR A 94 5.96 8.43 22.64
C TYR A 94 6.01 7.01 22.06
N GLN A 95 6.20 5.99 22.89
CA GLN A 95 6.19 4.60 22.45
C GLN A 95 4.75 4.15 22.12
N ASP A 96 3.79 4.47 22.99
CA ASP A 96 2.40 4.05 22.86
C ASP A 96 1.72 4.70 21.66
N VAL A 97 1.99 5.98 21.37
CA VAL A 97 1.35 6.66 20.23
C VAL A 97 1.70 6.00 18.89
N ILE A 98 2.86 5.32 18.80
CA ILE A 98 3.32 4.62 17.60
C ILE A 98 2.60 3.28 17.44
N VAL A 99 2.46 2.51 18.53
CA VAL A 99 1.90 1.16 18.47
C VAL A 99 0.36 1.12 18.54
N ARG A 100 -0.29 2.24 18.88
CA ARG A 100 -1.75 2.34 18.94
C ARG A 100 -2.34 2.79 17.60
N GLY A 101 -3.43 2.12 17.20
CA GLY A 101 -4.20 2.51 16.02
C GLY A 101 -4.80 3.92 16.14
N ASN A 102 -5.05 4.58 15.00
CA ASN A 102 -5.59 5.94 14.97
C ASN A 102 -6.93 6.06 15.72
N ALA A 103 -7.84 5.09 15.54
CA ALA A 103 -9.15 5.09 16.21
C ALA A 103 -9.02 5.02 17.75
N THR A 104 -8.09 4.20 18.26
CA THR A 104 -7.79 4.16 19.70
C THR A 104 -7.25 5.49 20.19
N ARG A 105 -6.40 6.15 19.40
CA ARG A 105 -5.84 7.46 19.73
C ARG A 105 -6.90 8.55 19.77
N ILE A 106 -7.80 8.56 18.80
CA ILE A 106 -8.98 9.43 18.77
C ILE A 106 -9.81 9.19 20.03
N ASN A 107 -10.18 7.94 20.35
CA ASN A 107 -10.93 7.60 21.57
C ASN A 107 -10.29 8.19 22.84
N GLY A 108 -8.96 8.10 22.96
CA GLY A 108 -8.21 8.68 24.08
C GLY A 108 -8.46 10.18 24.28
N LEU A 109 -8.60 10.96 23.21
CA LEU A 109 -8.93 12.39 23.30
C LEU A 109 -10.32 12.62 23.88
N PHE A 110 -11.31 11.83 23.45
CA PHE A 110 -12.67 11.92 23.98
C PHE A 110 -12.67 11.57 25.47
N LEU A 111 -12.06 10.44 25.84
CA LEU A 111 -11.99 10.03 27.24
C LEU A 111 -11.34 11.11 28.11
N ARG A 112 -10.18 11.64 27.68
CA ARG A 112 -9.47 12.72 28.40
C ARG A 112 -10.38 13.91 28.66
N GLU A 113 -11.09 14.37 27.62
CA GLU A 113 -11.91 15.58 27.70
C GLU A 113 -13.21 15.35 28.47
N TYR A 114 -13.87 14.20 28.31
CA TYR A 114 -15.03 13.81 29.11
C TYR A 114 -14.67 13.71 30.60
N PHE A 115 -13.53 13.10 30.93
CA PHE A 115 -13.02 13.08 32.30
C PHE A 115 -12.72 14.48 32.82
N ARG A 116 -12.06 15.33 32.02
CA ARG A 116 -11.76 16.73 32.39
C ARG A 116 -13.02 17.53 32.72
N GLN A 117 -14.09 17.31 31.94
CA GLN A 117 -15.39 17.96 32.11
C GLN A 117 -16.29 17.25 33.13
N LYS A 118 -15.81 16.17 33.78
CA LYS A 118 -16.56 15.35 34.73
C LYS A 118 -17.89 14.83 34.16
N HIS A 119 -17.91 14.53 32.87
CA HIS A 119 -19.07 13.98 32.18
C HIS A 119 -18.98 12.45 32.13
N SER A 120 -20.13 11.77 32.17
CA SER A 120 -20.19 10.31 32.00
C SER A 120 -19.74 9.88 30.60
N ILE A 121 -19.04 8.75 30.53
CA ILE A 121 -18.60 8.11 29.29
C ILE A 121 -19.69 7.12 28.85
N PRO A 122 -20.09 7.11 27.56
CA PRO A 122 -21.04 6.13 27.05
C PRO A 122 -20.54 4.69 27.14
N GLU A 123 -21.46 3.73 27.16
CA GLU A 123 -21.12 2.32 26.95
C GLU A 123 -20.61 2.08 25.53
N LEU A 124 -19.87 0.99 25.34
CA LEU A 124 -19.41 0.59 24.01
C LEU A 124 -20.62 0.27 23.11
N PRO A 125 -20.60 0.72 21.85
CA PRO A 125 -21.69 0.43 20.93
C PRO A 125 -21.67 -1.05 20.54
N MET A 126 -22.86 -1.57 20.21
CA MET A 126 -22.96 -2.90 19.59
C MET A 126 -22.37 -2.85 18.18
N PRO A 127 -21.43 -3.76 17.82
CA PRO A 127 -20.88 -3.81 16.47
C PRO A 127 -21.96 -4.07 15.43
N GLN A 128 -21.93 -3.31 14.33
CA GLN A 128 -22.85 -3.49 13.21
C GLN A 128 -22.07 -3.54 11.88
N THR A 129 -22.64 -4.23 10.89
CA THR A 129 -22.14 -4.22 9.52
C THR A 129 -22.83 -3.12 8.74
N PHE A 130 -22.07 -2.36 7.96
CA PHE A 130 -22.59 -1.34 7.06
C PHE A 130 -21.84 -1.36 5.73
N GLU A 131 -22.46 -0.83 4.68
CA GLU A 131 -21.86 -0.77 3.35
C GLU A 131 -20.74 0.28 3.31
N GLY A 132 -19.60 -0.10 2.71
CA GLY A 132 -18.41 0.74 2.60
C GLY A 132 -18.50 1.81 1.51
N GLY A 133 -17.34 2.37 1.16
CA GLY A 133 -17.20 3.34 0.08
C GLY A 133 -17.54 2.75 -1.29
N TYR A 134 -17.83 3.62 -2.26
CA TYR A 134 -18.15 3.19 -3.61
C TYR A 134 -16.89 2.73 -4.34
N THR A 135 -16.97 1.59 -5.03
CA THR A 135 -15.92 1.16 -5.95
C THR A 135 -16.60 0.43 -7.10
N ASP A 136 -16.30 0.85 -8.31
CA ASP A 136 -16.93 0.28 -9.50
C ASP A 136 -16.02 0.42 -10.71
N ILE A 137 -16.24 -0.45 -11.70
CA ILE A 137 -15.50 -0.45 -12.97
C ILE A 137 -16.51 -0.30 -14.12
N PHE A 138 -16.26 0.67 -14.98
CA PHE A 138 -17.13 1.00 -16.11
C PHE A 138 -16.47 0.65 -17.46
N PHE A 139 -15.15 0.50 -17.46
CA PHE A 139 -14.36 0.12 -18.63
C PHE A 139 -13.20 -0.81 -18.23
N THR A 140 -13.06 -1.93 -18.96
CA THR A 140 -11.91 -2.84 -18.84
C THR A 140 -11.07 -2.77 -20.13
N GLY A 141 -9.76 -2.59 -19.98
CA GLY A 141 -8.82 -2.47 -21.09
C GLY A 141 -7.90 -1.26 -20.96
N VAL A 142 -7.38 -0.79 -22.09
CA VAL A 142 -6.51 0.41 -22.14
C VAL A 142 -7.32 1.64 -22.54
N ALA A 143 -7.37 2.63 -21.65
CA ALA A 143 -7.85 3.97 -21.94
C ALA A 143 -6.65 4.92 -22.10
N ARG A 144 -6.76 5.90 -22.99
CA ARG A 144 -5.72 6.92 -23.24
C ARG A 144 -6.21 8.29 -22.80
N ASN A 145 -5.27 9.19 -22.46
CA ASN A 145 -5.56 10.53 -21.94
C ASN A 145 -6.50 10.47 -20.73
N VAL A 146 -6.06 9.78 -19.68
CA VAL A 146 -6.87 9.54 -18.49
C VAL A 146 -6.62 10.62 -17.46
N TRP A 147 -7.69 11.19 -16.94
CA TRP A 147 -7.68 12.18 -15.88
C TRP A 147 -8.20 11.56 -14.60
N HIS A 148 -7.64 12.01 -13.48
CA HIS A 148 -8.10 11.68 -12.15
C HIS A 148 -8.83 12.88 -11.54
N CYS A 149 -9.95 12.59 -10.91
CA CYS A 149 -10.77 13.53 -10.16
C CYS A 149 -10.84 13.04 -8.71
N ASP A 150 -10.26 13.79 -7.76
CA ASP A 150 -10.29 13.49 -6.33
C ASP A 150 -11.29 14.42 -5.62
N VAL A 151 -12.08 13.86 -4.69
CA VAL A 151 -12.87 14.67 -3.75
C VAL A 151 -12.06 14.90 -2.48
N ALA A 152 -11.62 16.13 -2.28
CA ALA A 152 -10.69 16.49 -1.22
C ALA A 152 -11.25 16.13 0.17
N SER A 153 -10.66 15.11 0.78
CA SER A 153 -11.05 14.60 2.11
C SER A 153 -12.56 14.28 2.19
N LEU A 154 -13.09 13.55 1.20
CA LEU A 154 -14.52 13.24 1.03
C LEU A 154 -15.27 12.99 2.34
N TYR A 155 -14.89 11.97 3.12
CA TYR A 155 -15.63 11.62 4.34
C TYR A 155 -15.57 12.69 5.45
N PRO A 156 -14.39 13.23 5.82
CA PRO A 156 -14.34 14.41 6.69
C PRO A 156 -15.21 15.58 6.23
N SER A 157 -15.22 15.87 4.94
CA SER A 157 -16.03 16.95 4.36
C SER A 157 -17.53 16.65 4.46
N ILE A 158 -17.95 15.41 4.19
CA ILE A 158 -19.34 14.95 4.40
C ILE A 158 -19.74 15.06 5.87
N MET A 159 -18.90 14.62 6.81
CA MET A 159 -19.21 14.70 8.24
C MET A 159 -19.49 16.13 8.68
N LEU A 160 -18.63 17.07 8.26
CA LEU A 160 -18.76 18.48 8.60
C LEU A 160 -19.96 19.14 7.92
N GLN A 161 -20.21 18.81 6.65
CA GLN A 161 -21.26 19.46 5.86
C GLN A 161 -22.67 18.94 6.19
N PHE A 162 -22.79 17.66 6.56
CA PHE A 162 -24.07 16.99 6.82
C PHE A 162 -24.25 16.58 8.29
N ASP A 163 -23.46 17.17 9.19
CA ASP A 163 -23.46 16.91 10.64
C ASP A 163 -23.50 15.42 11.01
N CYS A 164 -22.74 14.58 10.28
CA CYS A 164 -22.66 13.15 10.54
C CYS A 164 -21.65 12.86 11.66
N PHE A 165 -22.08 13.13 12.89
CA PHE A 165 -21.29 12.93 14.11
C PHE A 165 -21.90 11.87 15.03
N PRO A 166 -21.13 11.32 15.99
CA PRO A 166 -21.65 10.37 16.96
C PRO A 166 -22.75 10.99 17.82
N ALA A 167 -23.92 10.36 17.88
CA ALA A 167 -25.02 10.84 18.72
C ALA A 167 -24.68 10.79 20.23
N SER A 168 -23.78 9.89 20.62
CA SER A 168 -23.33 9.73 22.00
C SER A 168 -22.36 10.83 22.46
N ASP A 169 -21.77 11.59 21.53
CA ASP A 169 -20.87 12.71 21.81
C ASP A 169 -21.63 14.00 22.16
N ARG A 170 -22.21 14.03 23.36
CA ARG A 170 -22.91 15.18 23.95
C ARG A 170 -22.04 16.45 24.06
N LEU A 171 -20.72 16.30 24.16
CA LEU A 171 -19.79 17.44 24.26
C LEU A 171 -19.35 17.97 22.88
N GLN A 172 -19.77 17.32 21.79
CA GLN A 172 -19.45 17.69 20.41
C GLN A 172 -17.93 17.73 20.14
N ILE A 173 -17.16 16.93 20.87
CA ILE A 173 -15.71 16.84 20.74
C ILE A 173 -15.33 16.41 19.33
N PHE A 174 -16.08 15.47 18.73
CA PHE A 174 -15.85 14.99 17.37
C PHE A 174 -15.84 16.14 16.38
N ARG A 175 -16.89 16.98 16.42
CA ARG A 175 -17.05 18.12 15.53
C ARG A 175 -15.93 19.15 15.71
N HIS A 176 -15.65 19.53 16.96
CA HIS A 176 -14.60 20.49 17.27
C HIS A 176 -13.23 19.98 16.84
N LEU A 177 -12.85 18.76 17.23
CA LEU A 177 -11.56 18.18 16.86
C LEU A 177 -11.42 18.04 15.34
N LEU A 178 -12.44 17.54 14.63
CA LEU A 178 -12.35 17.38 13.19
C LEU A 178 -12.17 18.74 12.49
N THR A 179 -12.86 19.78 12.97
CA THR A 179 -12.74 21.15 12.47
C THR A 179 -11.35 21.71 12.73
N ASP A 180 -10.89 21.66 13.98
CA ASP A 180 -9.60 22.23 14.41
C ASP A 180 -8.43 21.54 13.71
N LEU A 181 -8.46 20.20 13.61
CA LEU A 181 -7.43 19.43 12.92
C LEU A 181 -7.39 19.73 11.42
N ARG A 182 -8.57 19.93 10.79
CA ARG A 182 -8.65 20.34 9.38
C ARG A 182 -8.02 21.72 9.19
N THR A 183 -8.38 22.70 10.01
CA THR A 183 -7.80 24.04 9.98
C THR A 183 -6.29 24.01 10.16
N PHE A 184 -5.82 23.31 11.20
CA PHE A 184 -4.38 23.15 11.47
C PHE A 184 -3.64 22.53 10.28
N ARG A 185 -4.22 21.52 9.63
CA ARG A 185 -3.63 20.89 8.44
C ARG A 185 -3.52 21.89 7.28
N LEU A 186 -4.54 22.71 7.05
CA LEU A 186 -4.53 23.72 5.98
C LEU A 186 -3.45 24.77 6.24
N GLU A 187 -3.33 25.26 7.48
CA GLU A 187 -2.27 26.17 7.89
C GLU A 187 -0.88 25.54 7.71
N ALA A 188 -0.69 24.30 8.14
CA ALA A 188 0.58 23.58 7.96
C ALA A 188 0.94 23.42 6.48
N LYS A 189 -0.04 23.10 5.62
CA LYS A 189 0.15 23.00 4.15
C LYS A 189 0.52 24.35 3.53
N ALA A 190 -0.12 25.44 3.97
CA ALA A 190 0.19 26.79 3.49
C ALA A 190 1.60 27.21 3.92
N ASN A 191 1.94 27.03 5.20
CA ASN A 191 3.27 27.32 5.75
C ASN A 191 4.36 26.51 5.05
N MET A 192 4.09 25.23 4.75
CA MET A 192 5.01 24.36 4.02
C MET A 192 5.32 24.89 2.61
N ARG A 193 4.29 25.37 1.88
CA ARG A 193 4.46 25.94 0.53
C ARG A 193 5.26 27.25 0.56
N ALA A 194 5.12 28.04 1.63
CA ALA A 194 5.85 29.29 1.81
C ALA A 194 7.27 29.11 2.36
N GLU A 195 7.55 27.98 3.02
CA GLU A 195 8.83 27.71 3.66
C GLU A 195 9.93 27.41 2.64
N LYS A 196 11.08 28.09 2.80
CA LYS A 196 12.25 27.97 1.92
C LYS A 196 13.34 27.11 2.53
N ASN A 197 13.37 26.94 3.86
CA ASN A 197 14.32 26.07 4.52
C ASN A 197 13.91 24.60 4.30
N PRO A 198 14.75 23.77 3.65
CA PRO A 198 14.37 22.38 3.33
C PRO A 198 14.01 21.54 4.55
N ALA A 199 14.75 21.68 5.65
CA ALA A 199 14.50 20.90 6.87
C ALA A 199 13.15 21.26 7.51
N ARG A 200 12.81 22.56 7.56
CA ARG A 200 11.50 23.01 8.06
C ARG A 200 10.36 22.65 7.11
N GLN A 201 10.60 22.75 5.81
CA GLN A 201 9.63 22.33 4.81
C GLN A 201 9.32 20.83 4.94
N HIS A 202 10.34 19.98 5.09
CA HIS A 202 10.16 18.56 5.36
C HIS A 202 9.38 18.29 6.65
N HIS A 203 9.66 19.04 7.71
CA HIS A 203 8.93 18.94 8.97
C HIS A 203 7.44 19.28 8.80
N LEU A 204 7.12 20.39 8.13
CA LEU A 204 5.75 20.80 7.85
C LEU A 204 5.03 19.82 6.91
N GLN A 205 5.74 19.25 5.94
CA GLN A 205 5.26 18.19 5.07
C GLN A 205 4.91 16.91 5.85
N ALA A 206 5.76 16.50 6.80
CA ALA A 206 5.47 15.38 7.68
C ALA A 206 4.24 15.66 8.55
N LEU A 207 4.17 16.86 9.14
CA LEU A 207 3.03 17.32 9.93
C LEU A 207 1.71 17.25 9.18
N GLN A 208 1.61 17.91 8.01
CA GLN A 208 0.35 17.92 7.26
C GLN A 208 -0.06 16.52 6.80
N ASN A 209 0.90 15.64 6.47
CA ASN A 209 0.65 14.25 6.13
C ASN A 209 0.08 13.46 7.32
N THR A 210 0.65 13.64 8.51
CA THR A 210 0.15 13.03 9.74
C THR A 210 -1.29 13.45 10.03
N PHE A 211 -1.60 14.74 9.90
CA PHE A 211 -2.95 15.22 10.12
C PHE A 211 -3.91 14.78 9.02
N LYS A 212 -3.48 14.64 7.76
CA LYS A 212 -4.29 14.02 6.69
C LYS A 212 -4.75 12.62 7.11
N ILE A 213 -3.81 11.79 7.58
CA ILE A 213 -4.09 10.42 8.03
C ILE A 213 -5.04 10.43 9.23
N LEU A 214 -4.79 11.30 10.21
CA LEU A 214 -5.60 11.39 11.41
C LEU A 214 -7.04 11.83 11.10
N ILE A 215 -7.21 12.89 10.29
CA ILE A 215 -8.51 13.40 9.85
C ILE A 215 -9.30 12.31 9.12
N ASN A 216 -8.68 11.60 8.18
CA ASN A 216 -9.32 10.49 7.47
C ASN A 216 -9.69 9.33 8.42
N SER A 217 -9.02 9.22 9.57
CA SER A 217 -9.31 8.19 10.57
C SER A 217 -10.53 8.49 11.44
N PHE A 218 -11.08 9.72 11.43
CA PHE A 218 -12.35 10.01 12.13
C PHE A 218 -13.51 9.19 11.56
N TYR A 219 -13.50 8.94 10.24
CA TYR A 219 -14.44 8.00 9.61
C TYR A 219 -14.26 6.59 10.15
N GLY A 220 -13.01 6.09 10.15
CA GLY A 220 -12.71 4.77 10.70
C GLY A 220 -13.07 4.64 12.18
N TYR A 221 -13.04 5.74 12.94
CA TYR A 221 -13.45 5.76 14.33
C TYR A 221 -14.96 5.55 14.51
N LEU A 222 -15.82 6.07 13.62
CA LEU A 222 -17.27 5.82 13.69
C LEU A 222 -17.61 4.32 13.62
N GLY A 223 -16.86 3.54 12.85
CA GLY A 223 -17.02 2.08 12.76
C GLY A 223 -16.20 1.27 13.76
N PHE A 224 -15.55 1.90 14.75
CA PHE A 224 -14.63 1.23 15.65
C PHE A 224 -15.34 0.74 16.93
N ALA A 225 -15.73 -0.54 16.96
CA ALA A 225 -16.48 -1.15 18.08
C ALA A 225 -15.88 -0.96 19.49
N GLN A 226 -14.56 -0.73 19.60
CA GLN A 226 -13.86 -0.53 20.87
C GLN A 226 -13.76 0.96 21.27
N GLY A 227 -14.36 1.86 20.49
CA GLY A 227 -14.48 3.28 20.79
C GLY A 227 -15.81 3.56 21.48
N HIS A 228 -15.78 4.27 22.62
CA HIS A 228 -17.00 4.60 23.37
C HIS A 228 -17.94 5.54 22.61
N PHE A 229 -17.40 6.31 21.67
CA PHE A 229 -18.16 7.26 20.84
C PHE A 229 -18.18 6.81 19.37
N ALA A 230 -17.96 5.53 19.10
CA ALA A 230 -18.25 5.00 17.77
C ALA A 230 -19.76 4.98 17.53
N ASP A 231 -20.14 5.14 16.27
CA ASP A 231 -21.53 5.27 15.83
C ASP A 231 -21.63 4.71 14.40
N PHE A 232 -22.06 3.45 14.31
CA PHE A 232 -22.16 2.70 13.06
C PHE A 232 -23.22 3.28 12.12
N ASP A 233 -24.29 3.87 12.67
CA ASP A 233 -25.32 4.54 11.88
C ASP A 233 -24.76 5.83 11.25
N ALA A 234 -23.98 6.60 12.00
CA ALA A 234 -23.26 7.75 11.45
C ALA A 234 -22.25 7.32 10.38
N ALA A 235 -21.52 6.21 10.59
CA ALA A 235 -20.62 5.66 9.57
C ALA A 235 -21.36 5.28 8.28
N ALA A 236 -22.50 4.60 8.40
CA ALA A 236 -23.35 4.21 7.28
C ALA A 236 -23.93 5.41 6.54
N ARG A 237 -24.34 6.48 7.26
CA ARG A 237 -24.79 7.73 6.62
C ARG A 237 -23.67 8.40 5.82
N VAL A 238 -22.45 8.46 6.37
CA VAL A 238 -21.30 9.04 5.67
C VAL A 238 -21.03 8.29 4.36
N THR A 239 -21.04 6.96 4.37
CA THR A 239 -20.81 6.19 3.14
C THR A 239 -21.96 6.30 2.16
N GLN A 240 -23.21 6.33 2.64
CA GLN A 240 -24.38 6.54 1.77
C GLN A 240 -24.29 7.87 1.02
N ILE A 241 -24.05 8.98 1.74
CA ILE A 241 -23.88 10.29 1.12
C ILE A 241 -22.69 10.29 0.14
N GLY A 242 -21.58 9.63 0.51
CA GLY A 242 -20.42 9.48 -0.36
C GLY A 242 -20.73 8.75 -1.67
N ARG A 243 -21.45 7.62 -1.60
CA ARG A 243 -21.91 6.87 -2.77
C ARG A 243 -22.81 7.72 -3.66
N ASP A 244 -23.77 8.43 -3.07
CA ASP A 244 -24.73 9.26 -3.81
C ASP A 244 -24.05 10.44 -4.51
N LEU A 245 -23.08 11.10 -3.85
CA LEU A 245 -22.27 12.16 -4.45
C LEU A 245 -21.45 11.65 -5.63
N LEU A 246 -20.76 10.51 -5.48
CA LEU A 246 -19.95 9.94 -6.56
C LEU A 246 -20.81 9.53 -7.75
N LYS A 247 -21.98 8.92 -7.51
CA LYS A 247 -22.94 8.60 -8.58
C LYS A 247 -23.37 9.88 -9.33
N LYS A 248 -23.73 10.95 -8.60
CA LYS A 248 -24.05 12.25 -9.21
C LYS A 248 -22.90 12.78 -10.06
N MET A 249 -21.65 12.68 -9.59
CA MET A 249 -20.47 13.12 -10.33
C MET A 249 -20.26 12.30 -11.61
N ILE A 250 -20.41 10.97 -11.53
CA ILE A 250 -20.28 10.05 -12.68
C ILE A 250 -21.35 10.36 -13.73
N GLU A 251 -22.61 10.49 -13.31
CA GLU A 251 -23.72 10.85 -14.20
C GLU A 251 -23.46 12.19 -14.89
N TRP A 252 -23.01 13.19 -14.13
CA TRP A 252 -22.69 14.51 -14.67
C TRP A 252 -21.53 14.45 -15.68
N LEU A 253 -20.43 13.75 -15.36
CA LEU A 253 -19.28 13.58 -16.25
C LEU A 253 -19.69 12.90 -17.56
N ASN A 254 -20.44 11.79 -17.47
CA ASN A 254 -20.94 11.08 -18.64
C ASN A 254 -21.88 11.94 -19.49
N ALA A 255 -22.77 12.73 -18.87
CA ALA A 255 -23.68 13.65 -19.57
C ALA A 255 -22.92 14.77 -20.32
N HIS A 256 -21.72 15.13 -19.87
CA HIS A 256 -20.85 16.12 -20.52
C HIS A 256 -19.82 15.48 -21.47
N GLY A 257 -20.00 14.20 -21.82
CA GLY A 257 -19.20 13.50 -22.83
C GLY A 257 -17.88 12.94 -22.33
N ALA A 258 -17.58 13.03 -21.02
CA ALA A 258 -16.49 12.26 -20.44
C ALA A 258 -16.86 10.77 -20.39
N LYS A 259 -15.85 9.90 -20.42
CA LYS A 259 -16.01 8.45 -20.27
C LYS A 259 -15.40 8.02 -18.97
N VAL A 260 -16.22 7.77 -17.96
CA VAL A 260 -15.74 7.23 -16.69
C VAL A 260 -15.21 5.81 -16.89
N ILE A 261 -14.05 5.52 -16.29
CA ILE A 261 -13.35 4.23 -16.38
C ILE A 261 -13.56 3.42 -15.11
N GLU A 262 -13.26 4.02 -13.97
CA GLU A 262 -13.25 3.36 -12.67
C GLU A 262 -13.44 4.39 -11.56
N VAL A 263 -14.06 3.97 -10.46
CA VAL A 263 -14.15 4.73 -9.22
C VAL A 263 -13.52 3.91 -8.10
N ASP A 264 -12.62 4.54 -7.34
CA ASP A 264 -12.03 3.97 -6.13
C ASP A 264 -12.22 4.91 -4.94
N THR A 265 -13.29 4.66 -4.19
CA THR A 265 -13.63 5.29 -2.91
C THR A 265 -13.95 6.79 -2.96
N ASP A 266 -12.97 7.63 -3.29
CA ASP A 266 -13.05 9.09 -3.38
C ASP A 266 -12.46 9.66 -4.68
N GLY A 267 -11.86 8.79 -5.51
CA GLY A 267 -11.29 9.12 -6.81
C GLY A 267 -12.08 8.55 -8.00
N ILE A 268 -12.21 9.34 -9.07
CA ILE A 268 -12.83 8.96 -10.34
C ILE A 268 -11.77 9.07 -11.46
N TYR A 269 -11.53 7.96 -12.16
CA TYR A 269 -10.73 7.97 -13.38
C TYR A 269 -11.63 8.08 -14.60
N PHE A 270 -11.33 9.00 -15.52
CA PHE A 270 -12.14 9.22 -16.71
C PHE A 270 -11.31 9.73 -17.89
N VAL A 271 -11.83 9.53 -19.10
CA VAL A 271 -11.32 10.19 -20.31
C VAL A 271 -12.17 11.44 -20.57
N PRO A 272 -11.60 12.65 -20.63
CA PRO A 272 -12.36 13.86 -20.92
C PRO A 272 -12.80 13.87 -22.40
N PRO A 273 -13.84 14.64 -22.74
CA PRO A 273 -14.26 14.82 -24.13
C PRO A 273 -13.22 15.64 -24.93
N ASP A 274 -13.03 15.30 -26.21
CA ASP A 274 -11.97 15.86 -27.07
C ASP A 274 -11.98 17.39 -27.23
N LYS A 275 -13.13 18.05 -27.02
CA LYS A 275 -13.36 19.46 -27.38
C LYS A 275 -13.65 20.38 -26.19
N ILE A 276 -13.64 19.88 -24.96
CA ILE A 276 -13.91 20.70 -23.77
C ILE A 276 -12.61 21.01 -23.05
N ASP A 277 -12.45 22.27 -22.64
CA ASP A 277 -11.40 22.70 -21.74
C ASP A 277 -11.59 22.04 -20.36
N ILE A 278 -10.56 21.35 -19.89
CA ILE A 278 -10.60 20.58 -18.65
C ILE A 278 -10.93 21.46 -17.43
N ASP A 279 -10.48 22.72 -17.43
CA ASP A 279 -10.78 23.68 -16.39
C ASP A 279 -12.27 24.06 -16.37
N GLN A 280 -12.90 24.12 -17.55
CA GLN A 280 -14.34 24.36 -17.66
C GLN A 280 -15.13 23.16 -17.16
N LEU A 281 -14.68 21.94 -17.47
CA LEU A 281 -15.30 20.72 -16.99
C LEU A 281 -15.23 20.63 -15.46
N GLN A 282 -14.06 20.90 -14.86
CA GLN A 282 -13.91 20.92 -13.39
C GLN A 282 -14.80 21.98 -12.75
N LYS A 283 -14.81 23.21 -13.27
CA LYS A 283 -15.66 24.30 -12.75
C LYS A 283 -17.14 23.97 -12.90
N GLY A 284 -17.53 23.26 -13.95
CA GLY A 284 -18.89 22.77 -14.15
C GLY A 284 -19.27 21.76 -13.07
N LEU A 285 -18.43 20.74 -12.85
CA LEU A 285 -18.66 19.72 -11.84
C LEU A 285 -18.69 20.29 -10.43
N ALA A 286 -17.77 21.21 -10.10
CA ALA A 286 -17.70 21.84 -8.78
C ALA A 286 -18.98 22.63 -8.43
N LYS A 287 -19.70 23.17 -9.42
CA LYS A 287 -20.98 23.87 -9.19
C LYS A 287 -22.13 22.94 -8.81
N GLU A 288 -22.03 21.66 -9.17
CA GLU A 288 -23.03 20.65 -8.82
C GLU A 288 -22.86 20.09 -7.40
N LEU A 289 -21.69 20.33 -6.79
CA LEU A 289 -21.37 19.80 -5.48
C LEU A 289 -21.91 20.71 -4.37
N PRO A 290 -22.35 20.13 -3.24
CA PRO A 290 -22.73 20.91 -2.08
C PRO A 290 -21.57 21.80 -1.59
N PRO A 291 -21.86 22.95 -0.96
CA PRO A 291 -20.85 23.74 -0.28
C PRO A 291 -19.99 22.88 0.66
N GLY A 292 -18.69 23.14 0.73
CA GLY A 292 -17.77 22.38 1.58
C GLY A 292 -17.28 21.04 1.02
N ILE A 293 -17.85 20.56 -0.10
CA ILE A 293 -17.32 19.43 -0.88
C ILE A 293 -16.52 19.99 -2.06
N GLU A 294 -15.20 19.79 -2.04
CA GLU A 294 -14.27 20.31 -3.03
C GLU A 294 -13.80 19.18 -3.95
N VAL A 295 -13.79 19.43 -5.26
CA VAL A 295 -13.29 18.51 -6.28
C VAL A 295 -12.11 19.12 -7.02
N GLU A 296 -11.05 18.33 -7.17
CA GLU A 296 -9.84 18.70 -7.90
C GLU A 296 -9.57 17.68 -9.00
N PHE A 297 -9.21 18.16 -10.20
CA PHE A 297 -8.62 17.31 -11.22
C PHE A 297 -7.10 17.41 -11.06
N ASP A 298 -6.52 16.45 -10.34
CA ASP A 298 -5.18 16.56 -9.76
C ASP A 298 -4.09 15.81 -10.54
N GLU A 299 -4.45 14.75 -11.27
CA GLU A 299 -3.51 13.94 -12.05
C GLU A 299 -3.99 13.68 -13.49
N GLN A 300 -3.02 13.61 -14.40
CA GLN A 300 -3.23 13.23 -15.79
C GLN A 300 -2.22 12.16 -16.20
N PHE A 301 -2.71 11.12 -16.87
CA PHE A 301 -1.96 9.96 -17.33
C PHE A 301 -2.10 9.77 -18.84
N ASP A 302 -1.03 9.35 -19.49
CA ASP A 302 -1.03 9.06 -20.93
C ASP A 302 -1.95 7.88 -21.24
N ALA A 303 -1.96 6.89 -20.35
CA ALA A 303 -2.84 5.73 -20.43
C ALA A 303 -3.14 5.14 -19.06
N MET A 304 -4.25 4.41 -18.98
CA MET A 304 -4.62 3.55 -17.86
C MET A 304 -4.96 2.16 -18.41
N PHE A 305 -4.41 1.13 -17.79
CA PHE A 305 -4.85 -0.25 -17.96
C PHE A 305 -5.77 -0.61 -16.78
N SER A 306 -7.08 -0.64 -17.00
CA SER A 306 -8.05 -1.09 -15.99
C SER A 306 -8.40 -2.56 -16.21
N TYR A 307 -8.33 -3.36 -15.14
CA TYR A 307 -8.52 -4.82 -15.21
C TYR A 307 -9.69 -5.30 -14.34
N LYS A 308 -9.72 -4.86 -13.07
CA LYS A 308 -10.80 -5.13 -12.11
C LYS A 308 -10.84 -3.97 -11.12
N ALA A 309 -11.97 -3.78 -10.44
CA ALA A 309 -12.08 -2.84 -9.33
C ALA A 309 -10.85 -2.91 -8.40
N LYS A 310 -10.21 -1.75 -8.16
CA LYS A 310 -8.97 -1.56 -7.38
C LYS A 310 -7.73 -2.23 -7.95
N ASN A 311 -7.74 -2.68 -9.20
CA ASN A 311 -6.63 -3.37 -9.87
C ASN A 311 -6.42 -2.79 -11.27
N TYR A 312 -5.56 -1.79 -11.33
CA TYR A 312 -5.26 -1.02 -12.54
C TYR A 312 -3.80 -0.56 -12.56
N ALA A 313 -3.31 -0.16 -13.72
CA ALA A 313 -2.02 0.47 -13.88
C ALA A 313 -2.16 1.81 -14.62
N LEU A 314 -1.32 2.77 -14.27
CA LEU A 314 -1.30 4.11 -14.86
C LEU A 314 0.05 4.35 -15.52
N LEU A 315 0.05 4.93 -16.72
CA LEU A 315 1.25 5.38 -17.42
C LEU A 315 1.37 6.89 -17.25
N THR A 316 2.42 7.35 -16.56
CA THR A 316 2.70 8.78 -16.42
C THR A 316 3.26 9.35 -17.73
N LYS A 317 3.22 10.68 -17.86
CA LYS A 317 3.81 11.39 -19.01
C LYS A 317 5.32 11.18 -19.15
N ASP A 318 5.99 10.87 -18.04
CA ASP A 318 7.42 10.57 -18.01
C ASP A 318 7.73 9.11 -18.38
N GLY A 319 6.70 8.30 -18.67
CA GLY A 319 6.81 6.89 -19.06
C GLY A 319 6.97 5.92 -17.88
N GLU A 320 6.69 6.36 -16.65
CA GLU A 320 6.68 5.49 -15.47
C GLU A 320 5.34 4.76 -15.34
N VAL A 321 5.37 3.53 -14.83
CA VAL A 321 4.17 2.71 -14.60
C VAL A 321 3.85 2.64 -13.12
N ILE A 322 2.66 3.12 -12.76
CA ILE A 322 2.14 3.06 -11.39
C ILE A 322 1.10 1.95 -11.33
N ILE A 323 1.44 0.84 -10.66
CA ILE A 323 0.51 -0.29 -10.46
C ILE A 323 -0.24 -0.13 -9.13
N LYS A 324 -1.57 -0.20 -9.20
CA LYS A 324 -2.49 -0.24 -8.06
C LYS A 324 -3.19 -1.61 -8.00
N GLY A 325 -3.43 -2.10 -6.79
CA GLY A 325 -4.11 -3.37 -6.56
C GLY A 325 -3.22 -4.59 -6.37
N GLY A 326 -3.70 -5.52 -5.54
CA GLY A 326 -2.97 -6.74 -5.19
C GLY A 326 -2.90 -7.78 -6.31
N ALA A 327 -3.84 -7.76 -7.26
CA ALA A 327 -3.84 -8.73 -8.37
C ALA A 327 -2.70 -8.46 -9.37
N LEU A 328 -2.30 -7.19 -9.53
CA LEU A 328 -1.22 -6.76 -10.42
C LEU A 328 0.11 -6.58 -9.66
N LYS A 329 0.09 -6.20 -8.38
CA LYS A 329 1.29 -5.98 -7.54
C LYS A 329 1.52 -7.09 -6.50
N SER A 330 1.16 -8.34 -6.81
CA SER A 330 1.22 -9.42 -5.82
C SER A 330 2.64 -9.67 -5.32
N ARG A 331 2.86 -9.46 -4.01
CA ARG A 331 4.13 -9.79 -3.32
C ARG A 331 4.42 -11.29 -3.29
N GLY A 332 3.42 -12.14 -3.55
CA GLY A 332 3.58 -13.59 -3.64
C GLY A 332 4.17 -14.09 -4.96
N LEU A 333 4.44 -13.20 -5.91
CA LEU A 333 5.15 -13.50 -7.15
C LEU A 333 6.66 -13.30 -6.99
N GLU A 334 7.43 -14.23 -7.56
CA GLU A 334 8.86 -14.10 -7.77
C GLU A 334 9.19 -12.77 -8.48
N LYS A 335 10.35 -12.18 -8.18
CA LYS A 335 10.73 -10.85 -8.66
C LYS A 335 10.71 -10.77 -10.19
N PHE A 336 11.18 -11.80 -10.91
CA PHE A 336 11.15 -11.80 -12.37
C PHE A 336 9.73 -11.71 -12.96
N GLN A 337 8.73 -12.34 -12.32
CA GLN A 337 7.34 -12.25 -12.76
C GLN A 337 6.78 -10.84 -12.55
N ARG A 338 7.15 -10.17 -11.46
CA ARG A 338 6.75 -8.78 -11.19
C ARG A 338 7.33 -7.82 -12.23
N VAL A 339 8.63 -7.94 -12.50
CA VAL A 339 9.31 -7.12 -13.52
C VAL A 339 8.72 -7.40 -14.90
N PHE A 340 8.50 -8.66 -15.27
CA PHE A 340 7.88 -9.02 -16.54
C PHE A 340 6.46 -8.45 -16.67
N LEU A 341 5.64 -8.55 -15.61
CA LEU A 341 4.27 -8.06 -15.60
C LEU A 341 4.22 -6.54 -15.77
N GLU A 342 5.10 -5.80 -15.10
CA GLU A 342 5.20 -4.35 -15.22
C GLU A 342 5.61 -3.92 -16.63
N GLU A 343 6.66 -4.53 -17.20
CA GLU A 343 7.11 -4.29 -18.59
C GLU A 343 6.03 -4.66 -19.63
N MET A 344 5.37 -5.80 -19.44
CA MET A 344 4.28 -6.24 -20.31
C MET A 344 3.10 -5.27 -20.28
N ILE A 345 2.66 -4.83 -19.09
CA ILE A 345 1.57 -3.85 -18.94
C ILE A 345 1.98 -2.51 -19.57
N LYS A 346 3.24 -2.09 -19.42
CA LYS A 346 3.77 -0.90 -20.09
C LYS A 346 3.63 -0.99 -21.60
N LEU A 347 4.10 -2.09 -22.20
CA LEU A 347 3.98 -2.32 -23.65
C LEU A 347 2.53 -2.32 -24.14
N ILE A 348 1.61 -2.91 -23.36
CA ILE A 348 0.17 -2.89 -23.65
C ILE A 348 -0.36 -1.44 -23.68
N MET A 349 -0.04 -0.63 -22.67
CA MET A 349 -0.46 0.78 -22.59
C MET A 349 0.17 1.65 -23.69
N GLU A 350 1.41 1.36 -24.09
CA GLU A 350 2.08 2.02 -25.22
C GLU A 350 1.49 1.61 -26.58
N GLY A 351 0.70 0.54 -26.65
CA GLY A 351 0.15 0.00 -27.91
C GLY A 351 1.14 -0.88 -28.68
N ARG A 352 2.16 -1.41 -27.98
CA ARG A 352 3.24 -2.26 -28.52
C ARG A 352 3.07 -3.71 -28.06
N ALA A 353 1.84 -4.22 -28.13
CA ALA A 353 1.50 -5.56 -27.65
C ALA A 353 2.19 -6.68 -28.45
N ASP A 354 2.57 -6.40 -29.70
CA ASP A 354 3.40 -7.26 -30.56
C ASP A 354 4.78 -7.53 -29.96
N ALA A 355 5.39 -6.54 -29.28
CA ALA A 355 6.70 -6.67 -28.65
C ALA A 355 6.71 -7.57 -27.40
N ILE A 356 5.54 -8.00 -26.90
CA ILE A 356 5.44 -8.88 -25.72
C ILE A 356 6.06 -10.25 -26.00
N VAL A 357 5.97 -10.74 -27.25
CA VAL A 357 6.60 -12.00 -27.66
C VAL A 357 8.11 -11.92 -27.52
N ASP A 358 8.71 -10.81 -27.97
CA ASP A 358 10.14 -10.56 -27.84
C ASP A 358 10.55 -10.39 -26.38
N LEU A 359 9.78 -9.66 -25.58
CA LEU A 359 10.01 -9.54 -24.13
C LEU A 359 10.01 -10.92 -23.45
N ARG A 360 9.04 -11.77 -23.76
CA ARG A 360 8.95 -13.14 -23.23
C ARG A 360 10.18 -13.95 -23.62
N ASN A 361 10.59 -13.89 -24.90
CA ASN A 361 11.75 -14.62 -25.39
C ASN A 361 13.06 -14.13 -24.75
N GLN A 362 13.19 -12.82 -24.48
CA GLN A 362 14.33 -12.26 -23.76
C GLN A 362 14.38 -12.77 -22.31
N PHE A 363 13.25 -12.80 -21.60
CA PHE A 363 13.18 -13.33 -20.24
C PHE A 363 13.49 -14.82 -20.21
N GLU A 364 12.92 -15.61 -21.12
CA GLU A 364 13.26 -17.04 -21.25
C GLU A 364 14.75 -17.24 -21.49
N LYS A 365 15.36 -16.50 -22.42
CA LYS A 365 16.79 -16.58 -22.70
C LYS A 365 17.62 -16.31 -21.44
N LYS A 366 17.31 -15.26 -20.70
CA LYS A 366 18.00 -14.91 -19.44
C LYS A 366 17.87 -16.01 -18.37
N ILE A 367 16.71 -16.65 -18.26
CA ILE A 367 16.48 -17.78 -17.35
C ILE A 367 17.30 -19.00 -17.80
N ARG A 368 17.22 -19.38 -19.08
CA ARG A 368 17.93 -20.55 -19.63
C ARG A 368 19.44 -20.40 -19.57
N ASN A 369 19.95 -19.22 -19.87
CA ASN A 369 21.37 -18.88 -19.80
C ASN A 369 21.85 -18.63 -18.37
N ARG A 370 20.95 -18.63 -17.38
CA ARG A 370 21.24 -18.37 -15.96
C ARG A 370 21.95 -17.03 -15.74
N GLU A 371 21.55 -16.01 -16.50
CA GLU A 371 22.16 -14.67 -16.46
C GLU A 371 21.80 -13.89 -15.18
N TRP A 372 20.70 -14.26 -14.52
CA TRP A 372 20.25 -13.61 -13.28
C TRP A 372 20.80 -14.26 -12.02
N ASN A 373 20.94 -13.43 -10.98
CA ASN A 373 21.12 -13.88 -9.62
C ASN A 373 19.83 -14.52 -9.07
N ILE A 374 19.97 -15.26 -7.96
CA ILE A 374 18.84 -15.97 -7.35
C ILE A 374 17.74 -15.03 -6.82
N ASP A 375 18.05 -13.75 -6.56
CA ASP A 375 17.08 -12.76 -6.11
C ASP A 375 15.94 -12.53 -7.11
N MET A 376 16.21 -12.74 -8.40
CA MET A 376 15.20 -12.66 -9.46
C MET A 376 14.22 -13.83 -9.42
N LEU A 377 14.70 -15.02 -9.00
CA LEU A 377 13.98 -16.29 -9.10
C LEU A 377 13.39 -16.75 -7.76
N MET A 378 13.96 -16.29 -6.64
CA MET A 378 13.48 -16.68 -5.32
C MET A 378 12.10 -16.10 -5.04
N LYS A 379 11.37 -16.81 -4.20
CA LYS A 379 10.10 -16.39 -3.62
C LYS A 379 10.25 -16.20 -2.12
N THR A 380 9.59 -15.19 -1.58
CA THR A 380 9.55 -14.90 -0.14
C THR A 380 8.12 -14.97 0.35
N ASP A 381 7.84 -15.92 1.26
CA ASP A 381 6.54 -16.06 1.89
C ASP A 381 6.62 -15.71 3.38
N THR A 382 5.59 -15.02 3.89
CA THR A 382 5.43 -14.75 5.33
C THR A 382 4.62 -15.85 6.01
N LEU A 383 5.16 -16.41 7.09
CA LEU A 383 4.48 -17.41 7.90
C LEU A 383 3.34 -16.77 8.68
N GLN A 384 2.09 -17.18 8.41
CA GLN A 384 0.90 -16.63 9.07
C GLN A 384 0.55 -17.37 10.37
N ASP A 385 0.71 -18.69 10.35
CA ASP A 385 0.55 -19.58 11.50
C ASP A 385 1.91 -19.97 12.08
N SER A 386 1.92 -20.37 13.36
CA SER A 386 3.07 -21.07 13.96
C SER A 386 3.29 -22.43 13.28
N LEU A 387 4.52 -22.95 13.39
CA LEU A 387 4.88 -24.25 12.81
C LEU A 387 4.03 -25.39 13.35
N ASP A 388 3.67 -25.37 14.65
CA ASP A 388 2.81 -26.39 15.27
C ASP A 388 1.37 -26.32 14.75
N LYS A 389 0.83 -25.10 14.63
CA LYS A 389 -0.52 -24.89 14.08
C LYS A 389 -0.58 -25.30 12.61
N TYR A 390 0.48 -25.06 11.85
CA TYR A 390 0.61 -25.56 10.48
C TYR A 390 0.61 -27.10 10.44
N ARG A 391 1.43 -27.77 11.27
CA ARG A 391 1.46 -29.25 11.35
C ARG A 391 0.09 -29.83 11.68
N ALA A 392 -0.62 -29.24 12.66
CA ALA A 392 -1.97 -29.66 13.02
C ALA A 392 -2.96 -29.51 11.85
N LYS A 393 -2.90 -28.40 11.10
CA LYS A 393 -3.75 -28.19 9.91
C LYS A 393 -3.45 -29.19 8.79
N ILE A 394 -2.20 -29.55 8.57
CA ILE A 394 -1.81 -30.57 7.58
C ILE A 394 -2.33 -31.95 8.00
N ALA A 395 -2.15 -32.33 9.27
CA ALA A 395 -2.64 -33.60 9.81
C ALA A 395 -4.17 -33.70 9.72
N GLY A 396 -4.86 -32.59 9.97
CA GLY A 396 -6.32 -32.49 9.84
C GLY A 396 -6.84 -32.25 8.42
N SER A 397 -5.99 -32.28 7.38
CA SER A 397 -6.35 -31.98 5.98
C SER A 397 -7.01 -30.61 5.75
N ALA A 398 -6.85 -29.68 6.70
CA ALA A 398 -7.39 -28.32 6.64
C ALA A 398 -6.50 -27.37 5.80
N ARG A 399 -5.34 -27.83 5.34
CA ARG A 399 -4.38 -27.06 4.54
C ARG A 399 -3.51 -27.99 3.69
N ASN A 400 -3.02 -27.50 2.55
CA ASN A 400 -2.01 -28.18 1.73
C ASN A 400 -0.58 -27.82 2.15
N ARG A 401 0.38 -28.72 1.87
CA ARG A 401 1.80 -28.46 2.14
C ARG A 401 2.31 -27.23 1.39
N ALA A 402 3.14 -26.45 2.07
CA ALA A 402 3.70 -25.21 1.53
C ALA A 402 5.23 -25.19 1.71
N ALA A 403 5.96 -24.88 0.63
CA ALA A 403 7.42 -24.88 0.60
C ALA A 403 8.06 -24.11 1.76
N ALA A 404 7.58 -22.90 2.02
CA ALA A 404 8.07 -22.05 3.12
C ALA A 404 7.99 -22.72 4.49
N TYR A 405 6.88 -23.42 4.77
CA TYR A 405 6.68 -24.11 6.04
C TYR A 405 7.53 -25.39 6.14
N GLU A 406 7.61 -26.18 5.06
CA GLU A 406 8.44 -27.38 5.03
C GLU A 406 9.93 -27.04 5.23
N LEU A 407 10.40 -25.97 4.58
CA LEU A 407 11.78 -25.48 4.76
C LEU A 407 12.01 -24.91 6.17
N ALA A 408 11.07 -24.15 6.71
CA ALA A 408 11.16 -23.65 8.09
C ALA A 408 11.28 -24.81 9.09
N LEU A 409 10.43 -25.84 8.95
CA LEU A 409 10.51 -27.06 9.76
C LEU A 409 11.86 -27.78 9.60
N ALA A 410 12.35 -27.96 8.37
CA ALA A 410 13.59 -28.66 8.08
C ALA A 410 14.84 -27.92 8.60
N SER A 411 14.80 -26.59 8.64
CA SER A 411 15.93 -25.74 9.07
C SER A 411 16.32 -25.88 10.55
N GLY A 412 15.43 -26.41 11.40
CA GLY A 412 15.59 -26.44 12.85
C GLY A 412 15.58 -25.06 13.55
N ARG A 413 15.32 -23.96 12.81
CA ARG A 413 15.24 -22.60 13.39
C ARG A 413 13.86 -22.36 14.02
N ALA A 414 13.83 -21.57 15.09
CA ALA A 414 12.61 -21.20 15.80
C ALA A 414 11.85 -20.06 15.09
N TYR A 415 11.26 -20.36 13.93
CA TYR A 415 10.42 -19.40 13.20
C TYR A 415 9.11 -19.10 13.93
N LYS A 416 8.67 -17.83 13.86
CA LYS A 416 7.45 -17.30 14.44
C LYS A 416 6.48 -16.79 13.36
N PRO A 417 5.18 -16.68 13.68
CA PRO A 417 4.25 -15.95 12.82
C PRO A 417 4.76 -14.53 12.54
N GLY A 418 4.75 -14.13 11.28
CA GLY A 418 5.33 -12.88 10.78
C GLY A 418 6.71 -13.04 10.16
N ASP A 419 7.45 -14.11 10.46
CA ASP A 419 8.76 -14.34 9.86
C ASP A 419 8.64 -14.66 8.37
N GLN A 420 9.67 -14.28 7.62
CA GLN A 420 9.76 -14.49 6.18
C GLN A 420 10.71 -15.65 5.85
N VAL A 421 10.31 -16.47 4.88
CA VAL A 421 11.13 -17.56 4.35
C VAL A 421 11.33 -17.33 2.86
N SER A 422 12.59 -17.10 2.48
CA SER A 422 13.00 -16.95 1.08
C SER A 422 13.55 -18.26 0.53
N TYR A 423 13.01 -18.74 -0.58
CA TYR A 423 13.34 -20.03 -1.17
C TYR A 423 13.29 -20.01 -2.69
N TYR A 424 13.94 -20.98 -3.32
CA TYR A 424 13.93 -21.21 -4.77
C TYR A 424 13.68 -22.69 -5.07
N ILE A 425 13.26 -23.01 -6.29
CA ILE A 425 13.02 -24.38 -6.74
C ILE A 425 14.25 -24.94 -7.43
N LYS A 426 14.78 -26.05 -6.92
CA LYS A 426 15.91 -26.78 -7.53
C LYS A 426 15.44 -27.74 -8.62
N SER A 427 16.34 -28.06 -9.55
CA SER A 427 16.13 -29.11 -10.53
C SER A 427 16.08 -30.49 -9.86
N THR A 428 15.05 -31.27 -10.16
CA THR A 428 14.90 -32.65 -9.66
C THR A 428 14.86 -33.65 -10.82
N PRO A 429 15.46 -34.85 -10.68
CA PRO A 429 15.46 -35.87 -11.74
C PRO A 429 14.06 -36.37 -12.14
N LYS A 430 13.09 -36.26 -11.21
CA LYS A 430 11.67 -36.55 -11.42
C LYS A 430 10.88 -35.28 -11.13
N LYS A 431 9.71 -35.07 -11.77
CA LYS A 431 8.77 -34.00 -11.41
C LYS A 431 8.34 -34.19 -9.96
N ALA A 432 8.96 -33.43 -9.05
CA ALA A 432 8.60 -33.39 -7.64
C ALA A 432 7.68 -32.19 -7.39
N PRO A 433 6.77 -32.27 -6.40
CA PRO A 433 6.04 -31.11 -5.93
C PRO A 433 6.98 -29.96 -5.53
N ALA A 434 6.58 -28.71 -5.77
CA ALA A 434 7.42 -27.54 -5.50
C ALA A 434 7.89 -27.48 -4.03
N TYR A 435 7.07 -27.93 -3.07
CA TYR A 435 7.46 -27.95 -1.65
C TYR A 435 8.57 -28.95 -1.32
N GLU A 436 8.76 -30.01 -2.11
CA GLU A 436 9.85 -31.00 -1.96
C GLU A 436 11.11 -30.55 -2.71
N ALA A 437 10.95 -29.85 -3.83
CA ALA A 437 12.05 -29.32 -4.63
C ALA A 437 12.57 -27.96 -4.13
N ALA A 438 11.93 -27.36 -3.13
CA ALA A 438 12.35 -26.06 -2.62
C ALA A 438 13.67 -26.15 -1.82
N ARG A 439 14.48 -25.10 -1.90
CA ARG A 439 15.67 -24.86 -1.07
C ARG A 439 15.69 -23.44 -0.55
N LEU A 440 16.27 -23.23 0.64
CA LEU A 440 16.43 -21.89 1.19
C LEU A 440 17.33 -21.06 0.27
N ALA A 441 16.96 -19.81 0.01
CA ALA A 441 17.76 -18.90 -0.81
C ALA A 441 19.16 -18.68 -0.22
N SER A 442 19.32 -18.79 1.10
CA SER A 442 20.63 -18.73 1.78
C SER A 442 21.56 -19.92 1.50
N GLU A 443 21.01 -21.01 0.95
CA GLU A 443 21.76 -22.21 0.57
C GLU A 443 22.16 -22.22 -0.90
N PHE A 444 21.73 -21.21 -1.68
CA PHE A 444 22.08 -21.08 -3.08
C PHE A 444 23.60 -20.93 -3.27
N ASP A 445 24.16 -21.70 -4.19
CA ASP A 445 25.56 -21.64 -4.57
C ASP A 445 25.70 -21.08 -6.00
N PRO A 446 26.18 -19.84 -6.17
CA PRO A 446 26.38 -19.24 -7.49
C PRO A 446 27.38 -19.98 -8.39
N GLN A 447 28.30 -20.77 -7.81
CA GLN A 447 29.29 -21.55 -8.57
C GLN A 447 28.74 -22.91 -9.00
N ASN A 448 27.81 -23.46 -8.22
CA ASN A 448 27.16 -24.75 -8.48
C ASN A 448 25.63 -24.61 -8.51
N ARG A 449 25.15 -23.91 -9.54
CA ARG A 449 23.76 -23.51 -9.74
C ARG A 449 22.85 -24.72 -9.96
N ASP A 450 21.92 -24.96 -9.04
CA ASP A 450 20.98 -26.09 -9.06
C ASP A 450 19.52 -25.68 -9.29
N GLU A 451 19.23 -24.42 -9.60
CA GLU A 451 17.87 -23.95 -9.85
C GLU A 451 17.20 -24.59 -11.09
N SER A 452 15.87 -24.76 -11.03
CA SER A 452 15.08 -25.36 -12.10
C SER A 452 14.68 -24.35 -13.17
N VAL A 453 15.44 -24.34 -14.28
CA VAL A 453 15.14 -23.51 -15.46
C VAL A 453 13.71 -23.76 -15.97
N ASP A 454 13.33 -25.02 -16.17
CA ASP A 454 12.02 -25.36 -16.74
C ASP A 454 10.85 -24.95 -15.84
N TYR A 455 11.03 -25.00 -14.52
CA TYR A 455 10.01 -24.51 -13.58
C TYR A 455 9.75 -23.01 -13.77
N TYR A 456 10.81 -22.19 -13.88
CA TYR A 456 10.66 -20.74 -14.03
C TYR A 456 10.19 -20.33 -15.42
N VAL A 457 10.60 -21.05 -16.48
CA VAL A 457 10.05 -20.85 -17.82
C VAL A 457 8.56 -21.19 -17.85
N ALA A 458 8.14 -22.31 -17.23
CA ALA A 458 6.72 -22.65 -17.13
C ALA A 458 5.92 -21.59 -16.36
N LYS A 459 6.49 -21.00 -15.31
CA LYS A 459 5.88 -19.86 -14.59
C LYS A 459 5.71 -18.62 -15.46
N LEU A 460 6.72 -18.31 -16.29
CA LEU A 460 6.63 -17.23 -17.26
C LEU A 460 5.49 -17.47 -18.26
N ASP A 461 5.35 -18.70 -18.75
CA ASP A 461 4.30 -19.08 -19.71
C ASP A 461 2.90 -19.03 -19.08
N GLU A 462 2.75 -19.50 -17.83
CA GLU A 462 1.52 -19.37 -17.05
C GLU A 462 1.12 -17.89 -16.91
N LEU A 463 2.08 -17.01 -16.65
CA LEU A 463 1.85 -15.58 -16.51
C LEU A 463 1.40 -14.95 -17.83
N VAL A 464 2.09 -15.23 -18.94
CA VAL A 464 1.68 -14.74 -20.27
C VAL A 464 0.29 -15.26 -20.64
N LYS A 465 0.01 -16.54 -20.41
CA LYS A 465 -1.31 -17.14 -20.68
C LYS A 465 -2.42 -16.47 -19.87
N LYS A 466 -2.16 -16.16 -18.60
CA LYS A 466 -3.13 -15.47 -17.71
C LYS A 466 -3.56 -14.11 -18.26
N PHE A 467 -2.64 -13.40 -18.92
CA PHE A 467 -2.89 -12.08 -19.49
C PHE A 467 -3.11 -12.09 -21.02
N GLY A 468 -3.05 -13.27 -21.67
CA GLY A 468 -3.17 -13.40 -23.12
C GLY A 468 -4.52 -12.96 -23.71
N GLY A 469 -5.59 -12.98 -22.91
CA GLY A 469 -6.89 -12.44 -23.33
C GLY A 469 -6.91 -10.91 -23.46
N LEU A 470 -5.91 -10.22 -22.89
CA LEU A 470 -5.76 -8.76 -22.93
C LEU A 470 -4.78 -8.31 -24.01
N THR A 471 -3.96 -9.22 -24.53
CA THR A 471 -3.00 -8.98 -25.63
C THR A 471 -3.60 -9.25 -27.01
N ALA A 472 -4.64 -10.07 -27.09
CA ALA A 472 -5.41 -10.28 -28.30
C ALA A 472 -6.22 -9.01 -28.61
N ALA A 473 -5.73 -8.22 -29.58
CA ALA A 473 -6.35 -7.09 -30.25
C ALA A 473 -7.47 -6.42 -29.44
N ALA A 474 -7.14 -5.33 -28.73
CA ALA A 474 -8.04 -4.32 -28.18
C ALA A 474 -9.52 -4.69 -28.36
N SER A 475 -10.02 -5.58 -27.49
CA SER A 475 -11.44 -5.96 -27.53
C SER A 475 -12.24 -4.66 -27.49
N PRO A 476 -13.26 -4.48 -28.36
CA PRO A 476 -13.97 -3.22 -28.43
C PRO A 476 -14.47 -2.84 -27.03
N PRO A 477 -14.38 -1.56 -26.66
CA PRO A 477 -14.71 -1.09 -25.31
C PRO A 477 -16.08 -1.64 -24.90
N ARG A 478 -16.09 -2.53 -23.89
CA ARG A 478 -17.34 -2.89 -23.21
C ARG A 478 -17.56 -1.83 -22.15
N GLN A 479 -18.41 -0.86 -22.49
CA GLN A 479 -18.99 0.03 -21.50
C GLN A 479 -20.05 -0.78 -20.76
N GLU A 480 -19.77 -1.10 -19.49
CA GLU A 480 -20.77 -1.77 -18.65
C GLU A 480 -21.85 -0.73 -18.32
N SER A 481 -23.08 -0.98 -18.78
CA SER A 481 -24.21 -0.12 -18.45
C SER A 481 -24.54 -0.28 -16.97
N LEU A 482 -24.72 0.83 -16.26
CA LEU A 482 -25.29 0.86 -14.91
C LEU A 482 -26.59 0.03 -14.90
N ALA A 483 -26.54 -1.15 -14.26
CA ALA A 483 -27.75 -1.84 -13.88
C ALA A 483 -28.34 -1.06 -12.70
N LEU A 484 -29.42 -0.33 -12.99
CA LEU A 484 -30.24 0.42 -12.01
C LEU A 484 -30.76 -0.47 -10.89
#